data_AF-A0A5V1GNJ8-F1
#
_entry.id   AF-A0A5V1GNJ8-F1
#
_cell.length_a   1.000
_cell.length_b   1.000
_cell.length_c   1.000
_cell.angle_alpha   90.00
_cell.angle_beta   90.00
_cell.angle_gamma   90.00
#
_symmetry.space_group_name_H-M   'P 1'
#
loop_
_entity.id
_entity.type
_entity.pdbx_description
1 polymer ?
#
loop_
_entity_poly.entity_id
_entity_poly.type
_entity_poly.pdbx_seq_one_letter_code
_entity_poly.pdbx_strand_id
1 'polypeptide(L)'
;MNSENKKNENNYYAEKVNCEWKDLYNTLNENPHKFNENERSYLIELLKKGEIDKFREYYWKFTQQEKMNYSDKGDEFFINENNKMNELIKEQKHLREIMRSYTKRLLEAEESKATLHLRNENLEKLNSEKEAIIEQAVSRIKQLEASNSELQSRVQQERIDEKIPGYVDSVKSELSSDDLYFIKMSQVWAFSGCIFGLLAVCASFYTLYATIDFNNVKGFELFYFFTRGLIGISILSWLAYICLGNSKKYTHESILRKDRRHALMFGQVFLQIYGSTSTKEDAVLVFKDWNMSGNSAFSDKTELPPGIQSLWDSTKEKLKPSTAEKAQE
;
A
#
# COMPACT_ATOMS: atom_id res chain seq x y z
N MET A 1 15.29 9.32 -162.29
CA MET A 1 14.59 9.10 -161.00
C MET A 1 15.40 9.78 -159.91
N ASN A 2 15.16 11.07 -159.75
CA ASN A 2 15.94 11.98 -158.92
C ASN A 2 14.96 13.09 -158.51
N SER A 3 14.41 13.04 -157.28
CA SER A 3 13.80 14.18 -156.56
C SER A 3 13.04 13.80 -155.28
N GLU A 4 12.57 12.56 -155.12
CA GLU A 4 11.76 12.18 -153.93
C GLU A 4 12.59 11.76 -152.70
N ASN A 5 13.80 11.21 -152.86
CA ASN A 5 14.55 10.64 -151.73
C ASN A 5 15.33 11.66 -150.87
N LYS A 6 15.55 12.90 -151.34
CA LYS A 6 16.24 13.95 -150.54
C LYS A 6 15.30 14.79 -149.66
N LYS A 7 13.98 14.66 -149.81
CA LYS A 7 13.01 15.36 -148.94
C LYS A 7 12.67 14.59 -147.66
N ASN A 8 12.88 13.27 -147.61
CA ASN A 8 12.48 12.45 -146.46
C ASN A 8 13.52 12.40 -145.32
N GLU A 9 14.83 12.46 -145.61
CA GLU A 9 15.87 12.39 -144.55
C GLU A 9 15.98 13.67 -143.71
N ASN A 10 15.74 14.84 -144.29
CA ASN A 10 15.73 16.11 -143.54
C ASN A 10 14.51 16.25 -142.62
N ASN A 11 13.40 15.57 -142.94
CA ASN A 11 12.20 15.61 -142.11
C ASN A 11 12.36 14.73 -140.85
N TYR A 12 13.06 13.59 -140.97
CA TYR A 12 13.27 12.64 -139.87
C TYR A 12 14.19 13.18 -138.75
N TYR A 13 15.27 13.88 -139.10
CA TYR A 13 16.16 14.50 -138.10
C TYR A 13 15.51 15.70 -137.39
N ALA A 14 14.68 16.47 -138.08
CA ALA A 14 13.94 17.57 -137.48
C ALA A 14 12.86 17.08 -136.51
N GLU A 15 12.18 15.97 -136.81
CA GLU A 15 11.18 15.36 -135.92
C GLU A 15 11.80 14.79 -134.63
N LYS A 16 12.96 14.13 -134.72
CA LYS A 16 13.60 13.51 -133.55
C LYS A 16 14.09 14.52 -132.52
N VAL A 17 14.70 15.62 -132.96
CA VAL A 17 15.14 16.72 -132.07
C VAL A 17 13.93 17.42 -131.43
N ASN A 18 12.81 17.51 -132.17
CA ASN A 18 11.59 18.14 -131.69
C ASN A 18 10.86 17.29 -130.62
N CYS A 19 10.97 15.96 -130.69
CA CYS A 19 10.46 15.05 -129.66
C CYS A 19 11.27 15.13 -128.36
N GLU A 20 12.61 15.08 -128.43
CA GLU A 20 13.46 15.14 -127.23
C GLU A 20 13.35 16.49 -126.49
N TRP A 21 13.17 17.59 -127.24
CA TRP A 21 12.90 18.91 -126.66
C TRP A 21 11.62 18.93 -125.83
N LYS A 22 10.56 18.29 -126.33
CA LYS A 22 9.22 18.30 -125.70
C LYS A 22 9.20 17.51 -124.39
N ASP A 23 9.91 16.39 -124.33
CA ASP A 23 9.97 15.54 -123.14
C ASP A 23 10.78 16.19 -122.01
N LEU A 24 11.90 16.85 -122.33
CA LEU A 24 12.69 17.61 -121.35
C LEU A 24 11.94 18.83 -120.83
N TYR A 25 11.20 19.51 -121.69
CA TYR A 25 10.36 20.64 -121.29
C TYR A 25 9.21 20.20 -120.36
N ASN A 26 8.57 19.07 -120.65
CA ASN A 26 7.53 18.50 -119.80
C ASN A 26 8.07 18.10 -118.42
N THR A 27 9.22 17.45 -118.36
CA THR A 27 9.88 17.04 -117.10
C THR A 27 10.17 18.24 -116.18
N LEU A 28 10.49 19.40 -116.77
CA LEU A 28 10.72 20.65 -116.05
C LEU A 28 9.43 21.28 -115.52
N ASN A 29 8.31 21.08 -116.22
CA ASN A 29 6.99 21.59 -115.83
C ASN A 29 6.28 20.70 -114.80
N GLU A 30 6.56 19.39 -114.77
CA GLU A 30 6.02 18.48 -113.77
C GLU A 30 6.60 18.69 -112.37
N ASN A 31 7.75 19.37 -112.24
CA ASN A 31 8.40 19.66 -110.96
C ASN A 31 8.58 21.18 -110.73
N PRO A 32 7.49 21.96 -110.62
CA PRO A 32 7.53 23.43 -110.63
C PRO A 32 8.19 24.05 -109.39
N HIS A 33 8.26 23.31 -108.27
CA HIS A 33 8.86 23.79 -107.02
C HIS A 33 10.37 23.54 -106.91
N LYS A 34 10.97 22.90 -107.93
CA LYS A 34 12.34 22.41 -107.85
C LYS A 34 13.41 23.41 -108.30
N PHE A 35 13.01 24.46 -109.04
CA PHE A 35 13.93 25.49 -109.55
C PHE A 35 13.36 26.89 -109.32
N ASN A 36 14.21 27.85 -109.01
CA ASN A 36 13.79 29.25 -108.90
C ASN A 36 13.45 29.82 -110.30
N GLU A 37 12.65 30.88 -110.36
CA GLU A 37 12.10 31.42 -111.62
C GLU A 37 13.19 31.85 -112.62
N ASN A 38 14.31 32.37 -112.10
CA ASN A 38 15.49 32.73 -112.90
C ASN A 38 16.26 31.52 -113.44
N GLU A 39 16.39 30.45 -112.64
CA GLU A 39 17.09 29.22 -113.03
C GLU A 39 16.29 28.40 -114.03
N ARG A 40 14.96 28.40 -113.86
CA ARG A 40 14.01 27.80 -114.79
C ARG A 40 14.06 28.51 -116.14
N SER A 41 14.12 29.85 -116.12
CA SER A 41 14.26 30.66 -117.33
C SER A 41 15.57 30.34 -118.05
N TYR A 42 16.68 30.17 -117.32
CA TYR A 42 17.98 29.78 -117.88
C TYR A 42 17.95 28.37 -118.51
N LEU A 43 17.34 27.40 -117.85
CA LEU A 43 17.18 26.04 -118.37
C LEU A 43 16.28 25.98 -119.63
N ILE A 44 15.22 26.80 -119.67
CA ILE A 44 14.35 26.95 -120.85
C ILE A 44 15.10 27.64 -122.01
N GLU A 45 15.95 28.62 -121.72
CA GLU A 45 16.76 29.30 -122.73
C GLU A 45 17.78 28.33 -123.37
N LEU A 46 18.42 27.49 -122.55
CA LEU A 46 19.33 26.44 -123.04
C LEU A 46 18.61 25.43 -123.94
N LEU A 47 17.38 25.04 -123.59
CA LEU A 47 16.54 24.17 -124.42
C LEU A 47 16.12 24.84 -125.74
N LYS A 48 15.85 26.15 -125.75
CA LYS A 48 15.52 26.91 -126.98
C LYS A 48 16.71 27.06 -127.93
N LYS A 49 17.94 27.14 -127.40
CA LYS A 49 19.17 27.21 -128.21
C LYS A 49 19.66 25.83 -128.70
N GLY A 50 19.03 24.74 -128.27
CA GLY A 50 19.39 23.37 -128.65
C GLY A 50 20.60 22.79 -127.89
N GLU A 51 21.04 23.41 -126.80
CA GLU A 51 22.20 22.99 -126.01
C GLU A 51 21.82 21.97 -124.91
N ILE A 52 21.39 20.77 -125.32
CA ILE A 52 20.81 19.74 -124.43
C ILE A 52 21.80 19.18 -123.40
N ASP A 53 23.10 19.10 -123.73
CA ASP A 53 24.10 18.51 -122.83
C ASP A 53 24.35 19.38 -121.58
N LYS A 54 24.46 20.69 -121.76
CA LYS A 54 24.64 21.65 -120.65
C LYS A 54 23.43 21.69 -119.73
N PHE A 55 22.22 21.54 -120.30
CA PHE A 55 20.99 21.40 -119.53
C PHE A 55 21.07 20.19 -118.60
N ARG A 56 21.48 19.03 -119.12
CA ARG A 56 21.55 17.77 -118.35
C ARG A 56 22.56 17.85 -117.20
N GLU A 57 23.72 18.47 -117.44
CA GLU A 57 24.76 18.65 -116.44
C GLU A 57 24.29 19.53 -115.27
N TYR A 58 23.65 20.67 -115.57
CA TYR A 58 23.14 21.57 -114.54
C TYR A 58 22.02 20.94 -113.71
N TYR A 59 21.09 20.25 -114.38
CA TYR A 59 20.00 19.52 -113.71
C TYR A 59 20.55 18.44 -112.76
N TRP A 60 21.55 17.66 -113.19
CA TRP A 60 22.15 16.61 -112.37
C TRP A 60 22.85 17.15 -111.12
N LYS A 61 23.58 18.26 -111.23
CA LYS A 61 24.29 18.87 -110.11
C LYS A 61 23.35 19.30 -108.98
N PHE A 62 22.19 19.86 -109.34
CA PHE A 62 21.17 20.27 -108.38
C PHE A 62 20.56 19.07 -107.64
N THR A 63 20.25 17.99 -108.37
CA THR A 63 19.66 16.79 -107.76
C THR A 63 20.58 16.05 -106.78
N GLN A 64 21.92 16.20 -106.88
CA GLN A 64 22.85 15.62 -105.91
C GLN A 64 22.93 16.40 -104.60
N GLN A 65 22.87 17.74 -104.65
CA GLN A 65 22.89 18.58 -103.45
C GLN A 65 21.67 18.34 -102.55
N GLU A 66 20.50 18.12 -103.14
CA GLU A 66 19.26 17.88 -102.40
C GLU A 66 19.29 16.56 -101.61
N LYS A 67 19.87 15.49 -102.19
CA LYS A 67 20.01 14.18 -101.52
C LYS A 67 20.97 14.21 -100.33
N MET A 68 22.07 14.96 -100.42
CA MET A 68 23.03 15.13 -99.32
C MET A 68 22.38 15.84 -98.11
N ASN A 69 21.50 16.81 -98.35
CA ASN A 69 20.87 17.63 -97.31
C ASN A 69 19.70 16.92 -96.58
N TYR A 70 19.09 15.91 -97.22
CA TYR A 70 18.02 15.09 -96.64
C TYR A 70 18.56 13.93 -95.78
N SER A 71 19.73 13.40 -96.13
CA SER A 71 20.42 12.34 -95.37
C SER A 71 20.88 12.83 -93.99
N ASP A 72 21.47 14.03 -93.94
CA ASP A 72 22.06 14.61 -92.73
C ASP A 72 21.01 14.91 -91.63
N LYS A 73 19.84 15.42 -92.03
CA LYS A 73 18.73 15.73 -91.11
C LYS A 73 17.94 14.50 -90.63
N GLY A 74 17.92 13.43 -91.43
CA GLY A 74 17.30 12.16 -91.05
C GLY A 74 18.07 11.48 -89.92
N ASP A 75 19.40 11.40 -90.07
CA ASP A 75 20.27 10.74 -89.09
C ASP A 75 20.26 11.45 -87.72
N GLU A 76 20.28 12.78 -87.67
CA GLU A 76 20.16 13.53 -86.41
C GLU A 76 18.82 13.30 -85.68
N PHE A 77 17.71 13.21 -86.42
CA PHE A 77 16.38 12.98 -85.84
C PHE A 77 16.27 11.57 -85.23
N PHE A 78 16.73 10.53 -85.94
CA PHE A 78 16.71 9.16 -85.44
C PHE A 78 17.63 8.95 -84.23
N ILE A 79 18.79 9.63 -84.19
CA ILE A 79 19.69 9.60 -83.03
C ILE A 79 19.03 10.24 -81.81
N ASN A 80 18.35 11.38 -81.98
CA ASN A 80 17.70 12.08 -80.87
C ASN A 80 16.48 11.30 -80.32
N GLU A 81 15.65 10.71 -81.19
CA GLU A 81 14.55 9.84 -80.74
C GLU A 81 15.05 8.57 -80.04
N ASN A 82 16.10 7.92 -80.55
CA ASN A 82 16.71 6.77 -79.87
C ASN A 82 17.31 7.14 -78.51
N ASN A 83 17.96 8.30 -78.40
CA ASN A 83 18.47 8.79 -77.12
C ASN A 83 17.34 9.05 -76.12
N LYS A 84 16.24 9.66 -76.57
CA LYS A 84 15.04 9.90 -75.75
C LYS A 84 14.35 8.60 -75.35
N MET A 85 14.25 7.61 -76.24
CA MET A 85 13.72 6.29 -75.91
C MET A 85 14.64 5.54 -74.93
N ASN A 86 15.96 5.66 -75.07
CA ASN A 86 16.90 5.07 -74.12
C ASN A 86 16.81 5.71 -72.73
N GLU A 87 16.64 7.03 -72.64
CA GLU A 87 16.35 7.75 -71.39
C GLU A 87 15.05 7.25 -70.75
N LEU A 88 13.95 7.18 -71.51
CA LEU A 88 12.66 6.67 -71.01
C LEU A 88 12.75 5.21 -70.56
N ILE A 89 13.50 4.36 -71.25
CA ILE A 89 13.75 2.97 -70.84
C ILE A 89 14.55 2.92 -69.53
N LYS A 90 15.54 3.79 -69.35
CA LYS A 90 16.30 3.90 -68.09
C LYS A 90 15.40 4.36 -66.95
N GLU A 91 14.56 5.37 -67.16
CA GLU A 91 13.59 5.84 -66.18
C GLU A 91 12.59 4.73 -65.80
N GLN A 92 12.05 3.98 -66.77
CA GLN A 92 11.11 2.90 -66.50
C GLN A 92 11.76 1.76 -65.69
N LYS A 93 13.04 1.46 -65.97
CA LYS A 93 13.82 0.51 -65.16
C LYS A 93 14.04 1.02 -63.73
N HIS A 94 14.42 2.28 -63.57
CA HIS A 94 14.62 2.90 -62.27
C HIS A 94 13.32 2.95 -61.45
N LEU A 95 12.20 3.34 -62.07
CA LEU A 95 10.88 3.32 -61.43
C LEU A 95 10.48 1.91 -60.99
N ARG A 96 10.79 0.90 -61.81
CA ARG A 96 10.53 -0.51 -61.49
C ARG A 96 11.37 -1.01 -60.32
N GLU A 97 12.63 -0.60 -60.24
CA GLU A 97 13.51 -0.90 -59.10
C GLU A 97 13.01 -0.23 -57.82
N ILE A 98 12.60 1.03 -57.91
CA ILE A 98 11.97 1.75 -56.79
C ILE A 98 10.70 1.01 -56.34
N MET A 99 9.80 0.67 -57.26
CA MET A 99 8.59 -0.10 -56.93
C MET A 99 8.93 -1.42 -56.25
N ARG A 100 9.91 -2.19 -56.76
CA ARG A 100 10.35 -3.43 -56.11
C ARG A 100 10.86 -3.21 -54.69
N SER A 101 11.62 -2.14 -54.45
CA SER A 101 12.12 -1.81 -53.11
C SER A 101 10.98 -1.43 -52.15
N TYR A 102 9.98 -0.69 -52.61
CA TYR A 102 8.79 -0.39 -51.82
C TYR A 102 7.95 -1.64 -51.53
N THR A 103 7.73 -2.51 -52.53
CA THR A 103 7.02 -3.78 -52.33
C THR A 103 7.74 -4.64 -51.30
N LYS A 104 9.07 -4.74 -51.38
CA LYS A 104 9.86 -5.49 -50.40
C LYS A 104 9.71 -4.93 -48.98
N ARG A 105 9.83 -3.60 -48.82
CA ARG A 105 9.65 -2.94 -47.51
C ARG A 105 8.23 -3.10 -46.96
N LEU A 106 7.21 -3.12 -47.83
CA LEU A 106 5.82 -3.32 -47.43
C LEU A 106 5.60 -4.75 -46.93
N LEU A 107 6.20 -5.74 -47.61
CA LEU A 107 6.15 -7.14 -47.22
C LEU A 107 6.88 -7.38 -45.89
N GLU A 108 8.08 -6.80 -45.71
CA GLU A 108 8.82 -6.82 -44.42
C GLU A 108 8.02 -6.13 -43.29
N ALA A 109 7.32 -5.02 -43.60
CA ALA A 109 6.46 -4.34 -42.63
C ALA A 109 5.22 -5.19 -42.26
N GLU A 110 4.67 -5.94 -43.20
CA GLU A 110 3.54 -6.83 -42.96
C GLU A 110 3.95 -8.05 -42.11
N GLU A 111 5.09 -8.68 -42.43
CA GLU A 111 5.66 -9.77 -41.63
C GLU A 111 6.02 -9.31 -40.21
N SER A 112 6.65 -8.15 -40.06
CA SER A 112 6.97 -7.60 -38.74
C SER A 112 5.72 -7.26 -37.94
N LYS A 113 4.65 -6.77 -38.58
CA LYS A 113 3.35 -6.54 -37.91
C LYS A 113 2.73 -7.86 -37.43
N ALA A 114 2.75 -8.91 -38.25
CA ALA A 114 2.23 -10.22 -37.88
C ALA A 114 2.99 -10.84 -36.69
N THR A 115 4.32 -10.74 -36.71
CA THR A 115 5.16 -11.23 -35.60
C THR A 115 4.95 -10.43 -34.31
N LEU A 116 4.78 -9.11 -34.41
CA LEU A 116 4.43 -8.27 -33.25
C LEU A 116 3.05 -8.60 -32.68
N HIS A 117 2.05 -8.86 -33.54
CA HIS A 117 0.72 -9.25 -33.10
C HIS A 117 0.77 -10.56 -32.31
N LEU A 118 1.46 -11.58 -32.83
CA LEU A 118 1.63 -12.87 -32.15
C LEU A 118 2.41 -12.73 -30.83
N ARG A 119 3.39 -11.83 -30.78
CA ARG A 119 4.12 -11.51 -29.55
C ARG A 119 3.24 -10.82 -28.52
N ASN A 120 2.39 -9.88 -28.93
CA ASN A 120 1.46 -9.19 -28.05
C ASN A 120 0.43 -10.17 -27.48
N GLU A 121 -0.15 -11.05 -28.31
CA GLU A 121 -1.09 -12.07 -27.85
C GLU A 121 -0.46 -13.02 -26.82
N ASN A 122 0.78 -13.45 -27.06
CA ASN A 122 1.54 -14.25 -26.09
C ASN A 122 1.82 -13.48 -24.79
N LEU A 123 2.12 -12.18 -24.88
CA LEU A 123 2.33 -11.33 -23.70
C LEU A 123 1.03 -11.14 -22.91
N GLU A 124 -0.10 -10.93 -23.57
CA GLU A 124 -1.43 -10.84 -22.92
C GLU A 124 -1.76 -12.14 -22.21
N LYS A 125 -1.54 -13.28 -22.85
CA LYS A 125 -1.74 -14.59 -22.23
C LYS A 125 -0.85 -14.77 -21.00
N LEU A 126 0.45 -14.50 -21.12
CA LEU A 126 1.38 -14.57 -19.99
C LEU A 126 0.98 -13.61 -18.86
N ASN A 127 0.46 -12.43 -19.19
CA ASN A 127 0.02 -11.46 -18.20
C ASN A 127 -1.23 -11.96 -17.46
N SER A 128 -2.18 -12.57 -18.17
CA SER A 128 -3.36 -13.20 -17.56
C SER A 128 -2.99 -14.36 -16.64
N GLU A 129 -2.02 -15.19 -17.02
CA GLU A 129 -1.52 -16.28 -16.18
C GLU A 129 -0.82 -15.75 -14.91
N LYS A 130 -0.03 -14.69 -15.04
CA LYS A 130 0.61 -14.04 -13.88
C LYS A 130 -0.40 -13.44 -12.93
N GLU A 131 -1.44 -12.77 -13.45
CA GLU A 131 -2.48 -12.16 -12.63
C GLU A 131 -3.23 -13.22 -11.82
N ALA A 132 -3.57 -14.36 -12.45
CA ALA A 132 -4.20 -15.49 -11.76
C ALA A 132 -3.32 -16.07 -10.64
N ILE A 133 -2.00 -16.18 -10.87
CA ILE A 133 -1.05 -16.64 -9.84
C ILE A 133 -0.95 -15.63 -8.69
N ILE A 134 -0.94 -14.33 -8.99
CA ILE A 134 -0.91 -13.26 -7.97
C ILE A 134 -2.18 -13.31 -7.13
N GLU A 135 -3.35 -13.43 -7.75
CA GLU A 135 -4.62 -13.52 -7.04
C GLU A 135 -4.70 -14.76 -6.13
N GLN A 136 -4.18 -15.90 -6.61
CA GLN A 136 -4.04 -17.11 -5.80
C GLN A 136 -3.05 -16.92 -4.63
N ALA A 137 -1.93 -16.23 -4.85
CA ALA A 137 -0.95 -15.95 -3.79
C ALA A 137 -1.55 -15.01 -2.73
N VAL A 138 -2.24 -13.95 -3.15
CA VAL A 138 -2.88 -12.98 -2.26
C VAL A 138 -3.98 -13.63 -1.41
N SER A 139 -4.82 -14.48 -2.01
CA SER A 139 -5.85 -15.22 -1.26
C SER A 139 -5.25 -16.18 -0.24
N ARG A 140 -4.15 -16.87 -0.57
CA ARG A 140 -3.39 -17.69 0.39
C ARG A 140 -2.77 -16.87 1.51
N ILE A 141 -2.17 -15.72 1.21
CA ILE A 141 -1.60 -14.83 2.22
C ILE A 141 -2.70 -14.37 3.18
N LYS A 142 -3.87 -13.97 2.66
CA LYS A 142 -5.01 -13.56 3.49
C LYS A 142 -5.53 -14.68 4.38
N GLN A 143 -5.59 -15.91 3.87
CA GLN A 143 -5.95 -17.09 4.68
C GLN A 143 -4.91 -17.40 5.76
N LEU A 144 -3.62 -17.31 5.43
CA LEU A 144 -2.54 -17.50 6.39
C LEU A 144 -2.55 -16.41 7.46
N GLU A 145 -2.80 -15.15 7.10
CA GLU A 145 -2.90 -14.04 8.03
C GLU A 145 -4.09 -14.21 8.99
N ALA A 146 -5.25 -14.63 8.49
CA ALA A 146 -6.41 -14.97 9.31
C ALA A 146 -6.15 -16.16 10.24
N SER A 147 -5.47 -17.20 9.75
CA SER A 147 -5.11 -18.37 10.56
C SER A 147 -4.06 -18.02 11.62
N ASN A 148 -3.10 -17.15 11.29
CA ASN A 148 -2.05 -16.73 12.20
C ASN A 148 -2.58 -15.79 13.28
N SER A 149 -3.54 -14.91 12.96
CA SER A 149 -4.23 -14.09 13.97
C SER A 149 -5.09 -14.94 14.91
N GLU A 150 -5.75 -15.99 14.39
CA GLU A 150 -6.46 -16.99 15.22
C GLU A 150 -5.49 -17.82 16.08
N LEU A 151 -4.35 -18.23 15.54
CA LEU A 151 -3.32 -18.94 16.32
C LEU A 151 -2.70 -18.05 17.39
N GLN A 152 -2.45 -16.76 17.09
CA GLN A 152 -1.96 -15.81 18.09
C GLN A 152 -2.98 -15.59 19.21
N SER A 153 -4.27 -15.48 18.88
CA SER A 153 -5.30 -15.38 19.91
C SER A 153 -5.39 -16.66 20.76
N ARG A 154 -5.32 -17.84 20.12
CA ARG A 154 -5.31 -19.13 20.83
C ARG A 154 -4.06 -19.34 21.71
N VAL A 155 -2.87 -19.02 21.22
CA VAL A 155 -1.61 -19.14 21.98
C VAL A 155 -1.55 -18.13 23.13
N GLN A 156 -2.11 -16.94 22.94
CA GLN A 156 -2.32 -16.00 24.05
C GLN A 156 -3.28 -16.58 25.09
N GLN A 157 -4.39 -17.18 24.66
CA GLN A 157 -5.33 -17.88 25.54
C GLN A 157 -4.64 -19.00 26.35
N GLU A 158 -3.85 -19.84 25.69
CA GLU A 158 -3.24 -21.05 26.27
C GLU A 158 -2.12 -20.72 27.27
N ARG A 159 -1.32 -19.67 27.03
CA ARG A 159 -0.28 -19.23 28.00
C ARG A 159 -0.86 -18.60 29.27
N ILE A 160 -2.08 -18.10 29.21
CA ILE A 160 -2.75 -17.44 30.35
C ILE A 160 -3.42 -18.46 31.26
N ASP A 161 -3.97 -19.53 30.68
CA ASP A 161 -4.69 -20.56 31.43
C ASP A 161 -3.80 -21.38 32.37
N GLU A 162 -2.48 -21.52 32.12
CA GLU A 162 -1.65 -22.45 32.91
C GLU A 162 -0.82 -21.80 34.03
N LYS A 163 -0.26 -20.58 33.85
CA LYS A 163 0.74 -20.03 34.80
C LYS A 163 0.25 -18.92 35.73
N ILE A 164 -0.71 -18.11 35.30
CA ILE A 164 -1.26 -17.01 36.10
C ILE A 164 -2.19 -17.50 37.23
N PRO A 165 -3.13 -18.43 36.99
CA PRO A 165 -4.01 -18.89 38.06
C PRO A 165 -3.24 -19.59 39.19
N GLY A 166 -2.19 -20.36 38.88
CA GLY A 166 -1.39 -21.06 39.89
C GLY A 166 -0.69 -20.13 40.90
N TYR A 167 -0.12 -19.00 40.45
CA TYR A 167 0.52 -18.04 41.35
C TYR A 167 -0.50 -17.28 42.21
N VAL A 168 -1.65 -16.90 41.63
CA VAL A 168 -2.70 -16.22 42.38
C VAL A 168 -3.34 -17.16 43.39
N ASP A 169 -3.53 -18.43 43.04
CA ASP A 169 -4.09 -19.44 43.94
C ASP A 169 -3.14 -19.77 45.10
N SER A 170 -1.83 -19.83 44.87
CA SER A 170 -0.86 -20.02 45.96
C SER A 170 -0.90 -18.86 46.96
N VAL A 171 -0.89 -17.61 46.46
CA VAL A 171 -0.98 -16.40 47.29
C VAL A 171 -2.32 -16.35 48.03
N LYS A 172 -3.42 -16.72 47.38
CA LYS A 172 -4.75 -16.81 47.99
C LYS A 172 -4.79 -17.83 49.12
N SER A 173 -4.16 -19.00 48.93
CA SER A 173 -4.12 -20.06 49.95
C SER A 173 -3.32 -19.62 51.18
N GLU A 174 -2.16 -18.98 50.96
CA GLU A 174 -1.31 -18.45 52.01
C GLU A 174 -2.05 -17.37 52.79
N LEU A 175 -2.66 -16.39 52.09
CA LEU A 175 -3.45 -15.34 52.71
C LEU A 175 -4.70 -15.85 53.45
N SER A 176 -5.27 -16.98 53.00
CA SER A 176 -6.39 -17.64 53.67
C SER A 176 -5.98 -18.37 54.94
N SER A 177 -4.83 -19.04 54.93
CA SER A 177 -4.28 -19.71 56.11
C SER A 177 -3.97 -18.70 57.22
N ASP A 178 -3.40 -17.57 56.81
CA ASP A 178 -3.08 -16.44 57.66
C ASP A 178 -4.33 -15.82 58.27
N ASP A 179 -5.36 -15.51 57.47
CA ASP A 179 -6.62 -14.95 57.99
C ASP A 179 -7.28 -15.84 59.05
N LEU A 180 -7.31 -17.16 58.82
CA LEU A 180 -7.80 -18.12 59.81
C LEU A 180 -7.00 -18.04 61.12
N TYR A 181 -5.68 -17.81 61.05
CA TYR A 181 -4.86 -17.59 62.23
C TYR A 181 -5.25 -16.31 62.98
N PHE A 182 -5.41 -15.17 62.29
CA PHE A 182 -5.80 -13.90 62.93
C PHE A 182 -7.21 -13.96 63.54
N ILE A 183 -8.17 -14.60 62.86
CA ILE A 183 -9.53 -14.82 63.38
C ILE A 183 -9.50 -15.69 64.63
N LYS A 184 -8.77 -16.82 64.60
CA LYS A 184 -8.62 -17.70 65.76
C LYS A 184 -7.97 -16.98 66.93
N MET A 185 -6.91 -16.23 66.70
CA MET A 185 -6.25 -15.46 67.75
C MET A 185 -7.17 -14.40 68.33
N SER A 186 -7.94 -13.68 67.50
CA SER A 186 -8.95 -12.73 67.97
C SER A 186 -9.98 -13.39 68.91
N GLN A 187 -10.49 -14.57 68.54
CA GLN A 187 -11.44 -15.33 69.34
C GLN A 187 -10.84 -15.79 70.68
N VAL A 188 -9.60 -16.27 70.68
CA VAL A 188 -8.90 -16.69 71.90
C VAL A 188 -8.71 -15.52 72.86
N TRP A 189 -8.28 -14.36 72.35
CA TRP A 189 -8.12 -13.16 73.16
C TRP A 189 -9.46 -12.61 73.67
N ALA A 190 -10.53 -12.66 72.86
CA ALA A 190 -11.88 -12.28 73.29
C ALA A 190 -12.38 -13.19 74.42
N PHE A 191 -12.28 -14.50 74.22
CA PHE A 191 -12.71 -15.50 75.20
C PHE A 191 -11.95 -15.37 76.52
N SER A 192 -10.63 -15.19 76.45
CA SER A 192 -9.78 -14.94 77.63
C SER A 192 -10.16 -13.64 78.35
N GLY A 193 -10.43 -12.57 77.59
CA GLY A 193 -10.92 -11.31 78.16
C GLY A 193 -12.26 -11.45 78.86
N CYS A 194 -13.21 -12.18 78.27
CA CYS A 194 -14.48 -12.50 78.89
C CYS A 194 -14.31 -13.33 80.18
N ILE A 195 -13.42 -14.33 80.20
CA ILE A 195 -13.12 -15.11 81.41
C ILE A 195 -12.56 -14.20 82.50
N PHE A 196 -11.57 -13.36 82.21
CA PHE A 196 -11.00 -12.44 83.21
C PHE A 196 -12.02 -11.42 83.71
N GLY A 197 -12.91 -10.93 82.85
CA GLY A 197 -14.02 -10.07 83.25
C GLY A 197 -15.01 -10.78 84.18
N LEU A 198 -15.40 -12.01 83.85
CA LEU A 198 -16.26 -12.83 84.72
C LEU A 198 -15.59 -13.12 86.06
N LEU A 199 -14.30 -13.49 86.05
CA LEU A 199 -13.52 -13.72 87.27
C LEU A 199 -13.41 -12.45 88.12
N ALA A 200 -13.29 -11.25 87.52
CA ALA A 200 -13.30 -10.00 88.27
C ALA A 200 -14.63 -9.77 89.01
N VAL A 201 -15.75 -10.06 88.33
CA VAL A 201 -17.09 -9.96 88.93
C VAL A 201 -17.25 -10.99 90.05
N CYS A 202 -16.89 -12.25 89.81
CA CYS A 202 -16.93 -13.31 90.82
C CYS A 202 -16.03 -13.00 92.01
N ALA A 203 -14.81 -12.49 91.79
CA ALA A 203 -13.89 -12.07 92.83
C ALA A 203 -14.45 -10.91 93.66
N SER A 204 -15.16 -9.95 93.03
CA SER A 204 -15.85 -8.87 93.73
C SER A 204 -16.90 -9.40 94.70
N PHE A 205 -17.80 -10.27 94.23
CA PHE A 205 -18.83 -10.89 95.07
C PHE A 205 -18.23 -11.79 96.16
N TYR A 206 -17.19 -12.57 95.84
CA TYR A 206 -16.51 -13.42 96.80
C TYR A 206 -15.85 -12.60 97.91
N THR A 207 -15.18 -11.49 97.56
CA THR A 207 -14.52 -10.62 98.55
C THR A 207 -15.53 -10.01 99.51
N LEU A 208 -16.72 -9.64 99.01
CA LEU A 208 -17.82 -9.14 99.84
C LEU A 208 -18.42 -10.22 100.76
N TYR A 209 -18.59 -11.45 100.26
CA TYR A 209 -19.22 -12.55 101.01
C TYR A 209 -18.29 -13.19 102.05
N ALA A 210 -17.04 -13.50 101.68
CA ALA A 210 -16.13 -14.29 102.50
C ALA A 210 -15.42 -13.51 103.62
N THR A 211 -15.39 -12.19 103.54
CA THR A 211 -14.49 -11.35 104.35
C THR A 211 -15.20 -10.43 105.34
N ILE A 212 -16.51 -10.23 105.21
CA ILE A 212 -17.26 -9.27 106.03
C ILE A 212 -18.16 -10.01 107.03
N ASP A 213 -17.69 -10.14 108.26
CA ASP A 213 -18.55 -10.51 109.39
C ASP A 213 -19.03 -9.23 110.08
N PHE A 214 -20.21 -8.73 109.66
CA PHE A 214 -20.72 -7.40 110.02
C PHE A 214 -20.84 -7.13 111.52
N ASN A 215 -20.77 -8.15 112.37
CA ASN A 215 -21.00 -8.06 113.80
C ASN A 215 -19.77 -7.60 114.62
N ASN A 216 -18.54 -7.59 114.07
CA ASN A 216 -17.32 -7.36 114.88
C ASN A 216 -16.21 -6.53 114.20
N VAL A 217 -16.51 -5.83 113.10
CA VAL A 217 -15.49 -5.19 112.26
C VAL A 217 -15.16 -3.78 112.74
N LYS A 218 -13.87 -3.52 113.02
CA LYS A 218 -13.33 -2.16 113.22
C LYS A 218 -13.17 -1.48 111.86
N GLY A 219 -13.44 -0.17 111.77
CA GLY A 219 -13.40 0.57 110.51
C GLY A 219 -12.08 0.49 109.72
N PHE A 220 -10.94 0.28 110.40
CA PHE A 220 -9.63 0.12 109.76
C PHE A 220 -9.47 -1.24 109.05
N GLU A 221 -10.05 -2.32 109.59
CA GLU A 221 -10.04 -3.64 108.94
C GLU A 221 -10.93 -3.65 107.70
N LEU A 222 -12.08 -2.96 107.75
CA LEU A 222 -12.94 -2.75 106.59
C LEU A 222 -12.21 -2.03 105.45
N PHE A 223 -11.41 -1.01 105.79
CA PHE A 223 -10.59 -0.27 104.82
C PHE A 223 -9.53 -1.17 104.17
N TYR A 224 -8.89 -2.05 104.94
CA TYR A 224 -7.90 -3.01 104.43
C TYR A 224 -8.54 -4.03 103.45
N PHE A 225 -9.70 -4.59 103.80
CA PHE A 225 -10.38 -5.55 102.92
C PHE A 225 -10.91 -4.89 101.64
N PHE A 226 -11.41 -3.66 101.74
CA PHE A 226 -11.87 -2.89 100.59
C PHE A 226 -10.71 -2.59 99.61
N THR A 227 -9.57 -2.10 100.12
CA THR A 227 -8.41 -1.78 99.26
C THR A 227 -7.80 -3.01 98.61
N ARG A 228 -7.71 -4.14 99.32
CA ARG A 228 -7.25 -5.41 98.74
C ARG A 228 -8.18 -5.94 97.65
N GLY A 229 -9.51 -5.88 97.88
CA GLY A 229 -10.51 -6.26 96.89
C GLY A 229 -10.45 -5.38 95.64
N LEU A 230 -10.35 -4.06 95.83
CA LEU A 230 -10.22 -3.09 94.75
C LEU A 230 -9.00 -3.38 93.88
N ILE A 231 -7.83 -3.62 94.49
CA ILE A 231 -6.60 -3.97 93.76
C ILE A 231 -6.80 -5.25 92.92
N GLY A 232 -7.43 -6.29 93.48
CA GLY A 232 -7.69 -7.54 92.76
C GLY A 232 -8.62 -7.36 91.56
N ILE A 233 -9.73 -6.62 91.75
CA ILE A 233 -10.67 -6.30 90.68
C ILE A 233 -10.00 -5.43 89.61
N SER A 234 -9.21 -4.43 90.01
CA SER A 234 -8.49 -3.56 89.08
C SER A 234 -7.48 -4.31 88.21
N ILE A 235 -6.70 -5.22 88.78
CA ILE A 235 -5.73 -6.02 88.00
C ILE A 235 -6.45 -6.94 87.01
N LEU A 236 -7.51 -7.63 87.44
CA LEU A 236 -8.29 -8.51 86.55
C LEU A 236 -9.01 -7.71 85.45
N SER A 237 -9.53 -6.53 85.78
CA SER A 237 -10.19 -5.63 84.82
C SER A 237 -9.19 -5.06 83.81
N TRP A 238 -7.97 -4.72 84.26
CA TRP A 238 -6.88 -4.31 83.39
C TRP A 238 -6.47 -5.44 82.45
N LEU A 239 -6.35 -6.68 82.95
CA LEU A 239 -6.01 -7.83 82.14
C LEU A 239 -7.09 -8.13 81.10
N ALA A 240 -8.38 -8.04 81.47
CA ALA A 240 -9.50 -8.14 80.55
C ALA A 240 -9.45 -7.05 79.46
N TYR A 241 -9.13 -5.80 79.85
CA TYR A 241 -8.96 -4.68 78.91
C TYR A 241 -7.86 -4.93 77.88
N ILE A 242 -6.69 -5.40 78.31
CA ILE A 242 -5.59 -5.76 77.39
C ILE A 242 -6.03 -6.89 76.44
N CYS A 243 -6.70 -7.92 76.95
CA CYS A 243 -7.15 -9.05 76.14
C CYS A 243 -8.16 -8.60 75.07
N LEU A 244 -9.15 -7.80 75.44
CA LEU A 244 -10.16 -7.27 74.52
C LEU A 244 -9.55 -6.26 73.52
N GLY A 245 -8.60 -5.44 73.96
CA GLY A 245 -7.84 -4.54 73.10
C GLY A 245 -7.04 -5.29 72.03
N ASN A 246 -6.36 -6.38 72.41
CA ASN A 246 -5.67 -7.24 71.46
C ASN A 246 -6.66 -7.92 70.51
N SER A 247 -7.76 -8.47 71.02
CA SER A 247 -8.82 -9.05 70.18
C SER A 247 -9.31 -8.06 69.12
N LYS A 248 -9.58 -6.80 69.49
CA LYS A 248 -9.96 -5.74 68.53
C LYS A 248 -8.90 -5.54 67.43
N LYS A 249 -7.61 -5.54 67.77
CA LYS A 249 -6.51 -5.40 66.80
C LYS A 249 -6.45 -6.59 65.83
N TYR A 250 -6.54 -7.81 66.34
CA TYR A 250 -6.59 -9.02 65.51
C TYR A 250 -7.83 -9.04 64.60
N THR A 251 -8.99 -8.57 65.09
CA THR A 251 -10.20 -8.43 64.28
C THR A 251 -10.03 -7.38 63.17
N HIS A 252 -9.47 -6.21 63.48
CA HIS A 252 -9.23 -5.17 62.48
C HIS A 252 -8.28 -5.65 61.36
N GLU A 253 -7.21 -6.34 61.74
CA GLU A 253 -6.29 -6.94 60.77
C GLU A 253 -6.96 -8.04 59.93
N SER A 254 -7.85 -8.87 60.51
CA SER A 254 -8.61 -9.87 59.74
C SER A 254 -9.54 -9.23 58.69
N ILE A 255 -10.18 -8.10 59.03
CA ILE A 255 -11.06 -7.37 58.09
C ILE A 255 -10.23 -6.80 56.92
N LEU A 256 -9.10 -6.17 57.21
CA LEU A 256 -8.19 -5.64 56.17
C LEU A 256 -7.68 -6.74 55.25
N ARG A 257 -7.34 -7.91 55.80
CA ARG A 257 -6.87 -9.06 55.01
C ARG A 257 -7.99 -9.69 54.17
N LYS A 258 -9.23 -9.72 54.68
CA LYS A 258 -10.40 -10.14 53.91
C LYS A 258 -10.64 -9.21 52.72
N ASP A 259 -10.47 -7.90 52.90
CA ASP A 259 -10.58 -6.92 51.82
C ASP A 259 -9.46 -7.08 50.77
N ARG A 260 -8.22 -7.30 51.22
CA ARG A 260 -7.10 -7.68 50.33
C ARG A 260 -7.39 -8.98 49.56
N ARG A 261 -8.06 -9.96 50.16
CA ARG A 261 -8.46 -11.20 49.45
C ARG A 261 -9.55 -10.93 48.41
N HIS A 262 -10.48 -10.03 48.71
CA HIS A 262 -11.54 -9.68 47.78
C HIS A 262 -10.96 -8.99 46.54
N ALA A 263 -10.03 -8.06 46.73
CA ALA A 263 -9.35 -7.42 45.63
C ALA A 263 -8.37 -8.37 44.90
N LEU A 264 -7.79 -9.38 45.57
CA LEU A 264 -7.02 -10.49 44.96
C LEU A 264 -7.85 -11.21 43.91
N MET A 265 -9.06 -11.57 44.32
CA MET A 265 -10.02 -12.30 43.49
C MET A 265 -10.47 -11.48 42.29
N PHE A 266 -10.67 -10.17 42.47
CA PHE A 266 -10.99 -9.27 41.36
C PHE A 266 -9.85 -9.21 40.33
N GLY A 267 -8.60 -9.08 40.79
CA GLY A 267 -7.43 -9.11 39.93
C GLY A 267 -7.24 -10.44 39.18
N GLN A 268 -7.56 -11.56 39.83
CA GLN A 268 -7.59 -12.89 39.19
C GLN A 268 -8.58 -12.93 38.03
N VAL A 269 -9.81 -12.47 38.27
CA VAL A 269 -10.88 -12.44 37.27
C VAL A 269 -10.53 -11.46 36.13
N PHE A 270 -9.92 -10.32 36.43
CA PHE A 270 -9.44 -9.38 35.42
C PHE A 270 -8.41 -10.02 34.49
N LEU A 271 -7.41 -10.72 35.05
CA LEU A 271 -6.41 -11.44 34.24
C LEU A 271 -7.01 -12.60 33.45
N GLN A 272 -8.04 -13.28 33.98
CA GLN A 272 -8.74 -14.34 33.24
C GLN A 272 -9.55 -13.79 32.05
N ILE A 273 -10.19 -12.64 32.20
CA ILE A 273 -11.04 -12.06 31.14
C ILE A 273 -10.20 -11.26 30.12
N TYR A 274 -9.22 -10.49 30.60
CA TYR A 274 -8.49 -9.53 29.79
C TYR A 274 -7.01 -9.83 29.65
N GLY A 275 -6.45 -10.86 30.31
CA GLY A 275 -5.00 -11.12 30.30
C GLY A 275 -4.40 -11.28 28.90
N SER A 276 -5.20 -11.67 27.89
CA SER A 276 -4.76 -11.85 26.50
C SER A 276 -4.60 -10.54 25.75
N THR A 277 -5.34 -9.52 26.17
CA THR A 277 -5.49 -8.24 25.46
C THR A 277 -4.98 -7.06 26.31
N SER A 278 -4.76 -7.29 27.61
CA SER A 278 -4.37 -6.29 28.59
C SER A 278 -2.87 -6.01 28.51
N THR A 279 -2.53 -4.72 28.44
CA THR A 279 -1.15 -4.28 28.49
C THR A 279 -0.59 -4.39 29.91
N LYS A 280 0.74 -4.41 30.04
CA LYS A 280 1.40 -4.45 31.36
C LYS A 280 0.96 -3.27 32.23
N GLU A 281 0.71 -2.13 31.60
CA GLU A 281 0.27 -0.88 32.22
C GLU A 281 -1.14 -1.01 32.81
N ASP A 282 -2.06 -1.66 32.11
CA ASP A 282 -3.43 -1.92 32.57
C ASP A 282 -3.43 -2.89 33.77
N ALA A 283 -2.62 -3.95 33.71
CA ALA A 283 -2.44 -4.88 34.82
C ALA A 283 -1.88 -4.14 36.05
N VAL A 284 -0.87 -3.29 35.88
CA VAL A 284 -0.30 -2.49 36.98
C VAL A 284 -1.34 -1.53 37.58
N LEU A 285 -2.19 -0.90 36.77
CA LEU A 285 -3.29 -0.06 37.25
C LEU A 285 -4.26 -0.84 38.15
N VAL A 286 -4.66 -2.04 37.73
CA VAL A 286 -5.57 -2.90 38.51
C VAL A 286 -4.92 -3.42 39.80
N PHE A 287 -3.61 -3.73 39.78
CA PHE A 287 -2.89 -4.23 40.95
C PHE A 287 -2.39 -3.13 41.90
N LYS A 288 -2.26 -1.88 41.44
CA LYS A 288 -1.77 -0.76 42.25
C LYS A 288 -2.67 -0.48 43.44
N ASP A 289 -3.97 -0.43 43.23
CA ASP A 289 -4.96 -0.11 44.29
C ASP A 289 -5.13 -1.27 45.27
N TRP A 290 -4.60 -2.43 44.91
CA TRP A 290 -4.77 -3.66 45.66
C TRP A 290 -3.62 -3.89 46.67
N ASN A 291 -2.48 -3.22 46.50
CA ASN A 291 -1.42 -3.13 47.49
C ASN A 291 -1.77 -2.16 48.66
N MET A 292 -2.83 -2.45 49.41
CA MET A 292 -3.25 -1.67 50.60
C MET A 292 -2.41 -1.99 51.85
N SER A 293 -1.08 -2.10 51.71
CA SER A 293 -0.15 -2.53 52.76
C SER A 293 0.09 -1.51 53.90
N GLY A 294 -0.57 -0.35 53.89
CA GLY A 294 -0.15 0.82 54.67
C GLY A 294 -0.57 0.90 56.15
N ASN A 295 -1.74 0.36 56.55
CA ASN A 295 -2.29 0.61 57.90
C ASN A 295 -2.52 -0.71 58.65
N SER A 296 -1.46 -1.31 59.20
CA SER A 296 -1.64 -2.44 60.12
C SER A 296 -2.13 -1.96 61.49
N ALA A 297 -3.11 -2.67 62.05
CA ALA A 297 -3.65 -2.42 63.40
C ALA A 297 -2.60 -2.58 64.52
N PHE A 298 -1.44 -3.16 64.19
CA PHE A 298 -0.32 -3.39 65.10
C PHE A 298 0.77 -2.31 64.99
N SER A 299 0.71 -1.42 64.00
CA SER A 299 1.65 -0.30 63.87
C SER A 299 1.28 0.88 64.78
N ASP A 300 0.05 0.92 65.28
CA ASP A 300 -0.40 1.98 66.17
C ASP A 300 0.12 1.72 67.58
N LYS A 301 0.76 2.75 68.17
CA LYS A 301 1.38 2.68 69.50
C LYS A 301 0.34 2.15 70.47
N THR A 302 0.68 1.09 71.20
CA THR A 302 -0.19 0.44 72.19
C THR A 302 -0.93 1.49 73.03
N GLU A 303 -2.24 1.65 72.76
CA GLU A 303 -3.13 2.46 73.58
C GLU A 303 -3.08 1.92 75.02
N LEU A 304 -2.23 2.52 75.84
CA LEU A 304 -2.23 2.27 77.28
C LEU A 304 -3.64 2.60 77.79
N PRO A 305 -4.17 1.84 78.76
CA PRO A 305 -5.47 2.15 79.32
C PRO A 305 -5.52 3.61 79.76
N PRO A 306 -6.66 4.29 79.58
CA PRO A 306 -6.81 5.69 79.94
C PRO A 306 -6.34 5.88 81.39
N GLY A 307 -5.26 6.63 81.57
CA GLY A 307 -4.77 6.96 82.91
C GLY A 307 -5.87 7.68 83.69
N ILE A 308 -5.81 7.61 85.02
CA ILE A 308 -6.81 8.20 85.92
C ILE A 308 -7.09 9.68 85.58
N GLN A 309 -6.09 10.40 85.07
CA GLN A 309 -6.21 11.78 84.54
C GLN A 309 -7.14 11.89 83.33
N SER A 310 -7.00 11.03 82.32
CA SER A 310 -7.86 11.04 81.13
C SER A 310 -9.32 10.63 81.42
N LEU A 311 -9.53 9.76 82.41
CA LEU A 311 -10.87 9.43 82.91
C LEU A 311 -11.46 10.62 83.68
N TRP A 312 -10.67 11.31 84.49
CA TRP A 312 -11.07 12.53 85.20
C TRP A 312 -11.44 13.65 84.22
N ASP A 313 -10.65 13.85 83.17
CA ASP A 313 -10.91 14.88 82.14
C ASP A 313 -12.16 14.53 81.31
N SER A 314 -12.33 13.27 80.91
CA SER A 314 -13.54 12.81 80.22
C SER A 314 -14.80 12.96 81.08
N THR A 315 -14.67 12.77 82.40
CA THR A 315 -15.77 12.93 83.35
C THR A 315 -16.07 14.41 83.59
N LYS A 316 -15.04 15.26 83.67
CA LYS A 316 -15.16 16.72 83.80
C LYS A 316 -15.76 17.36 82.54
N GLU A 317 -15.45 16.87 81.35
CA GLU A 317 -16.10 17.28 80.11
C GLU A 317 -17.59 16.92 80.09
N LYS A 318 -17.95 15.71 80.54
CA LYS A 318 -19.35 15.28 80.63
C LYS A 318 -20.16 15.96 81.73
N LEU A 319 -19.50 16.54 82.74
CA LEU A 319 -20.11 17.28 83.85
C LEU A 319 -20.18 18.79 83.61
N LYS A 320 -19.64 19.31 82.50
CA LYS A 320 -19.78 20.73 82.16
C LYS A 320 -21.24 20.97 81.72
N PRO A 321 -22.04 21.78 82.45
CA PRO A 321 -23.41 22.04 82.04
C PRO A 321 -23.38 22.79 80.71
N SER A 322 -24.31 22.43 79.82
CA SER A 322 -24.54 23.05 78.53
C SER A 322 -24.97 24.51 78.72
N THR A 323 -24.01 25.41 78.91
CA THR A 323 -24.26 26.85 78.93
C THR A 323 -23.65 27.45 77.67
N ALA A 324 -24.42 27.47 76.59
CA ALA A 324 -24.29 28.45 75.50
C ALA A 324 -25.40 28.25 74.45
N GLU A 325 -26.62 28.65 74.77
CA GLU A 325 -27.55 29.15 73.75
C GLU A 325 -28.19 30.42 74.30
N LYS A 326 -27.43 31.52 74.25
CA LYS A 326 -27.95 32.90 74.32
C LYS A 326 -26.99 33.82 73.58
N ALA A 327 -27.43 34.24 72.39
CA ALA A 327 -27.10 35.45 71.62
C ALA A 327 -27.36 35.11 70.14
N GLN A 328 -28.12 35.84 69.33
CA GLN A 328 -28.59 37.22 69.39
C GLN A 328 -29.71 37.40 68.35
N GLU A 329 -30.50 38.45 68.58
CA GLU A 329 -31.60 39.01 67.78
C GLU A 329 -31.34 39.18 66.27
#